data_AF-A0A1D6FUI3-F1
#
_entry.id   AF-A0A1D6FUI3-F1
#
_cell.length_a   1.000
_cell.length_b   1.000
_cell.length_c   1.000
_cell.angle_alpha   90.00
_cell.angle_beta   90.00
_cell.angle_gamma   90.00
#
_symmetry.space_group_name_H-M   'P 1'
#
loop_
_entity.id
_entity.type
_entity.pdbx_description
1 polymer ?
#
loop_
_entity_poly.entity_id
_entity_poly.type
_entity_poly.pdbx_seq_one_letter_code
_entity_poly.pdbx_strand_id
1 'polypeptide(L)'
;MLLNADDLDAMWVCLRENCVIDDATGAEKMNYEDFCHIATVCTEQIGQKCKRFFSPSNFMKFEKDDSGRIAILPFYLYVMRTVSLTQARIDMSELDEDSDGFLQPHEMEAYIRGLIPNLAQLRDMPTAFVQMFCRIAARKFFFFCDPHKRGKACIKKVLLSNCLQELMELHQESEEEVTDVEQAENWFSLTSAQRICDMFLALDKDTNSTLSKQELKEYADGTLTEIFIERVFDEHVRRSKVGDALILMEGGSLQLQTSTLYLEMYTRNGLRAGTTSFASKM
;
A
#
# COMPACT_ATOMS: atom_id res chain seq x y z
N MET A 1 14.60 -5.59 18.94
CA MET A 1 14.25 -4.16 18.90
C MET A 1 14.55 -3.64 17.50
N LEU A 2 13.63 -2.88 16.90
CA LEU A 2 13.82 -2.23 15.60
C LEU A 2 14.69 -0.97 15.75
N LEU A 3 15.23 -0.48 14.62
CA LEU A 3 15.84 0.85 14.56
C LEU A 3 14.71 1.88 14.54
N ASN A 4 14.80 2.94 15.34
CA ASN A 4 13.92 4.10 15.28
C ASN A 4 14.50 5.17 14.32
N ALA A 5 13.86 6.34 14.23
CA ALA A 5 14.31 7.43 13.36
C ALA A 5 15.73 7.91 13.72
N ASP A 6 16.00 8.21 14.99
CA ASP A 6 17.31 8.66 15.47
C ASP A 6 18.42 7.64 15.15
N ASP A 7 18.12 6.34 15.27
CA ASP A 7 19.05 5.27 14.94
C ASP A 7 19.39 5.22 13.44
N LEU A 8 18.39 5.46 12.59
CA LEU A 8 18.56 5.49 11.14
C LEU A 8 19.38 6.72 10.73
N ASP A 9 19.09 7.87 11.32
CA ASP A 9 19.86 9.11 11.08
C ASP A 9 21.31 8.95 11.54
N ALA A 10 21.53 8.39 12.74
CA ALA A 10 22.87 8.08 13.22
C ALA A 10 23.61 7.09 12.30
N MET A 11 22.91 6.09 11.76
CA MET A 11 23.50 5.15 10.80
C MET A 11 23.87 5.84 9.48
N TRP A 12 23.03 6.75 9.00
CA TRP A 12 23.32 7.51 7.79
C TRP A 12 24.56 8.38 7.96
N VAL A 13 24.66 9.11 9.08
CA VAL A 13 25.86 9.89 9.42
C VAL A 13 27.10 9.00 9.47
N CYS A 14 27.01 7.86 10.17
CA CYS A 14 28.13 6.92 10.28
C CYS A 14 28.56 6.37 8.90
N LEU A 15 27.63 6.08 8.00
CA LEU A 15 27.95 5.63 6.64
C LEU A 15 28.70 6.72 5.88
N ARG A 16 28.23 7.96 5.93
CA ARG A 16 28.85 9.08 5.21
C ARG A 16 30.24 9.44 5.72
N GLU A 17 30.44 9.45 7.03
CA GLU A 17 31.73 9.79 7.64
C GLU A 17 32.84 8.76 7.36
N ASN A 18 32.46 7.53 7.04
CA ASN A 18 33.39 6.41 6.87
C ASN A 18 33.39 5.84 5.44
N CYS A 19 32.75 6.52 4.50
CA CYS A 19 32.76 6.11 3.09
C CYS A 19 33.95 6.71 2.33
N VAL A 20 34.22 6.14 1.16
CA VAL A 20 35.14 6.67 0.15
C VAL A 20 34.32 7.37 -0.92
N ILE A 21 34.69 8.61 -1.23
CA ILE A 21 34.12 9.35 -2.35
C ILE A 21 34.92 8.97 -3.61
N ASP A 22 34.20 8.55 -4.64
CA ASP A 22 34.78 8.24 -5.94
C ASP A 22 35.15 9.55 -6.67
N ASP A 23 36.44 9.79 -6.89
CA ASP A 23 36.94 11.07 -7.44
C ASP A 23 36.39 11.38 -8.85
N ALA A 24 36.02 10.34 -9.63
CA ALA A 24 35.55 10.51 -10.99
C ALA A 24 34.04 10.82 -11.06
N THR A 25 33.26 10.23 -10.15
CA THR A 25 31.79 10.30 -10.18
C THR A 25 31.18 11.09 -9.02
N GLY A 26 31.95 11.39 -7.98
CA GLY A 26 31.48 11.96 -6.72
C GLY A 26 30.64 11.00 -5.87
N ALA A 27 30.56 9.71 -6.25
CA ALA A 27 29.69 8.76 -5.58
C ALA A 27 30.28 8.31 -4.22
N GLU A 28 29.45 8.32 -3.17
CA GLU A 28 29.79 7.82 -1.84
C GLU A 28 29.69 6.27 -1.82
N LYS A 29 30.82 5.60 -1.60
CA LYS A 29 30.96 4.13 -1.70
C LYS A 29 31.72 3.54 -0.51
N MET A 30 31.57 2.24 -0.27
CA MET A 30 32.33 1.52 0.76
C MET A 30 32.74 0.13 0.25
N ASN A 31 33.97 -0.28 0.56
CA ASN A 31 34.42 -1.65 0.36
C ASN A 31 33.98 -2.55 1.54
N TYR A 32 34.36 -3.83 1.53
CA TYR A 32 33.97 -4.76 2.60
C TYR A 32 34.68 -4.51 3.95
N GLU A 33 35.90 -4.01 3.93
CA GLU A 33 36.64 -3.60 5.14
C GLU A 33 35.97 -2.39 5.79
N ASP A 34 35.66 -1.35 5.00
CA ASP A 34 34.89 -0.17 5.43
C ASP A 34 33.54 -0.60 6.01
N PHE A 35 32.84 -1.53 5.35
CA PHE A 35 31.56 -2.09 5.82
C PHE A 35 31.68 -2.74 7.20
N CYS A 36 32.75 -3.50 7.46
CA CYS A 36 33.00 -4.11 8.77
C CYS A 36 33.38 -3.06 9.83
N HIS A 37 34.13 -2.03 9.45
CA HIS A 37 34.47 -0.93 10.33
C HIS A 37 33.23 -0.14 10.74
N ILE A 38 32.42 0.30 9.77
CA ILE A 38 31.13 0.97 9.98
C ILE A 38 30.21 0.14 10.86
N ALA A 39 30.17 -1.19 10.66
CA ALA A 39 29.38 -2.08 11.51
C ALA A 39 29.78 -1.98 13.00
N THR A 40 31.07 -1.84 13.27
CA THR A 40 31.61 -1.69 14.63
C THR A 40 31.20 -0.34 15.21
N VAL A 41 31.42 0.75 14.47
CA VAL A 41 31.05 2.11 14.87
C VAL A 41 29.54 2.25 15.11
N CYS A 42 28.71 1.78 14.19
CA CYS A 42 27.26 1.71 14.35
C CYS A 42 26.86 0.88 15.58
N THR A 43 27.56 -0.22 15.87
CA THR A 43 27.24 -1.04 17.05
C THR A 43 27.55 -0.32 18.35
N GLU A 44 28.61 0.51 18.38
CA GLU A 44 28.98 1.31 19.54
C GLU A 44 28.02 2.49 19.75
N GLN A 45 27.62 3.18 18.67
CA GLN A 45 26.77 4.36 18.75
C GLN A 45 25.27 4.02 18.90
N ILE A 46 24.78 3.02 18.16
CA ILE A 46 23.35 2.68 18.04
C ILE A 46 22.99 1.44 18.88
N GLY A 47 23.96 0.55 19.11
CA GLY A 47 23.77 -0.71 19.83
C GLY A 47 23.53 -1.93 18.93
N GLN A 48 23.38 -3.12 19.56
CA GLN A 48 23.39 -4.42 18.86
C GLN A 48 22.29 -4.62 17.80
N LYS A 49 21.23 -3.81 17.80
CA LYS A 49 20.10 -3.89 16.86
C LYS A 49 20.48 -3.63 15.40
N CYS A 50 21.56 -2.89 15.13
CA CYS A 50 22.03 -2.61 13.78
C CYS A 50 22.86 -3.77 13.17
N LYS A 51 23.45 -4.62 14.02
CA LYS A 51 24.41 -5.67 13.62
C LYS A 51 23.88 -6.64 12.57
N ARG A 52 22.57 -6.95 12.61
CA ARG A 52 21.91 -7.83 11.63
C ARG A 52 21.96 -7.32 10.19
N PHE A 53 22.12 -6.01 9.99
CA PHE A 53 22.23 -5.41 8.66
C PHE A 53 23.64 -5.58 8.08
N PHE A 54 24.65 -5.62 8.94
CA PHE A 54 26.06 -5.73 8.57
C PHE A 54 26.57 -7.18 8.47
N SER A 55 25.86 -8.02 7.71
CA SER A 55 26.32 -9.38 7.42
C SER A 55 27.02 -9.48 6.05
N PRO A 56 27.97 -10.42 5.86
CA PRO A 56 28.56 -10.67 4.55
C PRO A 56 27.49 -10.95 3.48
N SER A 57 26.46 -11.71 3.84
CA SER A 57 25.34 -12.02 2.95
C SER A 57 24.56 -10.78 2.51
N ASN A 58 24.43 -9.76 3.36
CA ASN A 58 23.80 -8.50 2.96
C ASN A 58 24.70 -7.68 2.06
N PHE A 59 26.00 -7.57 2.36
CA PHE A 59 26.97 -6.88 1.48
C PHE A 59 26.94 -7.49 0.06
N MET A 60 26.84 -8.82 -0.03
CA MET A 60 26.81 -9.51 -1.32
C MET A 60 25.57 -9.22 -2.18
N LYS A 61 24.47 -8.69 -1.61
CA LYS A 61 23.25 -8.35 -2.36
C LYS A 61 23.40 -7.15 -3.30
N PHE A 62 24.37 -6.28 -3.03
CA PHE A 62 24.55 -5.03 -3.76
C PHE A 62 25.50 -5.22 -4.93
N GLU A 63 25.24 -4.49 -6.01
CA GLU A 63 26.15 -4.38 -7.15
C GLU A 63 27.48 -3.78 -6.68
N LYS A 64 28.58 -4.35 -7.19
CA LYS A 64 29.93 -3.97 -6.84
C LYS A 64 30.60 -3.38 -8.07
N ASP A 65 31.35 -2.31 -7.88
CA ASP A 65 32.24 -1.82 -8.92
C ASP A 65 33.48 -2.71 -9.09
N ASP A 66 34.34 -2.36 -10.05
CA ASP A 66 35.59 -3.08 -10.35
C ASP A 66 36.55 -3.14 -9.14
N SER A 67 36.37 -2.25 -8.16
CA SER A 67 37.14 -2.21 -6.91
C SER A 67 36.45 -2.98 -5.77
N GLY A 68 35.36 -3.68 -6.05
CA GLY A 68 34.60 -4.43 -5.05
C GLY A 68 33.80 -3.57 -4.08
N ARG A 69 33.53 -2.29 -4.41
CA ARG A 69 32.83 -1.33 -3.54
C ARG A 69 31.35 -1.29 -3.88
N ILE A 70 30.53 -1.01 -2.87
CA ILE A 70 29.09 -0.80 -3.00
C ILE A 70 28.73 0.64 -2.67
N ALA A 71 27.72 1.21 -3.32
CA ALA A 71 27.22 2.54 -2.98
C ALA A 71 26.52 2.54 -1.62
N ILE A 72 26.76 3.57 -0.79
CA ILE A 72 26.21 3.61 0.57
C ILE A 72 24.71 3.91 0.59
N LEU A 73 24.21 4.71 -0.35
CA LEU A 73 22.79 5.10 -0.40
C LEU A 73 21.86 3.88 -0.66
N PRO A 74 22.09 3.02 -1.68
CA PRO A 74 21.31 1.80 -1.84
C PRO A 74 21.33 0.89 -0.61
N PHE A 75 22.47 0.78 0.09
CA PHE A 75 22.55 0.02 1.34
C PHE A 75 21.69 0.64 2.44
N TYR A 76 21.77 1.96 2.64
CA TYR A 76 20.95 2.67 3.62
C TYR A 76 19.45 2.51 3.33
N LEU A 77 19.03 2.68 2.07
CA LEU A 77 17.65 2.47 1.64
C LEU A 77 17.17 1.03 1.88
N TYR A 78 18.05 0.04 1.73
CA TYR A 78 17.74 -1.35 2.10
C TYR A 78 17.48 -1.51 3.60
N VAL A 79 18.28 -0.87 4.46
CA VAL A 79 18.09 -0.89 5.91
C VAL A 79 16.75 -0.24 6.27
N MET A 80 16.51 0.98 5.79
CA MET A 80 15.24 1.70 5.97
C MET A 80 14.05 0.84 5.54
N ARG A 81 14.06 0.33 4.30
CA ARG A 81 12.98 -0.51 3.77
C ARG A 81 12.74 -1.75 4.63
N THR A 82 13.80 -2.39 5.10
CA THR A 82 13.68 -3.58 5.97
C THR A 82 13.04 -3.22 7.32
N VAL A 83 13.41 -2.07 7.90
CA VAL A 83 12.81 -1.56 9.14
C VAL A 83 11.35 -1.22 8.92
N SER A 84 11.02 -0.43 7.89
CA SER A 84 9.65 -0.02 7.56
C SER A 84 8.72 -1.21 7.29
N LEU A 85 9.18 -2.21 6.52
CA LEU A 85 8.39 -3.43 6.28
C LEU A 85 8.22 -4.27 7.54
N THR A 86 9.21 -4.27 8.44
CA THR A 86 9.05 -4.97 9.73
C THR A 86 8.09 -4.25 10.64
N GLN A 87 8.13 -2.91 10.69
CA GLN A 87 7.21 -2.09 11.46
C GLN A 87 5.77 -2.27 10.93
N ALA A 88 5.56 -2.12 9.62
CA ALA A 88 4.26 -2.36 8.99
C ALA A 88 3.70 -3.76 9.29
N ARG A 89 4.58 -4.79 9.34
CA ARG A 89 4.15 -6.14 9.73
C ARG A 89 3.68 -6.20 11.18
N ILE A 90 4.39 -5.53 12.10
CA ILE A 90 4.01 -5.47 13.51
C ILE A 90 2.67 -4.75 13.63
N ASP A 91 2.54 -3.55 13.05
CA ASP A 91 1.33 -2.74 13.11
C ASP A 91 0.11 -3.50 12.57
N MET A 92 0.25 -4.19 11.44
CA MET A 92 -0.82 -5.03 10.90
C MET A 92 -1.14 -6.23 11.80
N SER A 93 -0.13 -6.84 12.43
CA SER A 93 -0.34 -7.98 13.32
C SER A 93 -1.00 -7.57 14.64
N GLU A 94 -0.82 -6.32 15.09
CA GLU A 94 -1.52 -5.78 16.26
C GLU A 94 -3.02 -5.55 15.98
N LEU A 95 -3.37 -5.34 14.71
CA LEU A 95 -4.74 -5.16 14.24
C LEU A 95 -5.45 -6.47 13.85
N ASP A 96 -4.71 -7.57 13.73
CA ASP A 96 -5.21 -8.91 13.41
C ASP A 96 -5.83 -9.54 14.67
N GLU A 97 -7.13 -9.31 14.89
CA GLU A 97 -7.82 -9.63 16.13
C GLU A 97 -7.87 -11.14 16.44
N ASP A 98 -7.89 -11.99 15.41
CA ASP A 98 -7.92 -13.46 15.54
C ASP A 98 -6.55 -14.13 15.36
N SER A 99 -5.52 -13.35 15.04
CA SER A 99 -4.13 -13.78 14.86
C SER A 99 -3.96 -14.85 13.78
N ASP A 100 -4.81 -14.84 12.74
CA ASP A 100 -4.76 -15.83 11.66
C ASP A 100 -3.79 -15.45 10.52
N GLY A 101 -3.19 -14.25 10.59
CA GLY A 101 -2.26 -13.69 9.62
C GLY A 101 -2.93 -12.99 8.43
N PHE A 102 -4.23 -12.69 8.54
CA PHE A 102 -5.01 -11.96 7.54
C PHE A 102 -5.70 -10.76 8.17
N LEU A 103 -5.90 -9.73 7.35
CA LEU A 103 -6.68 -8.55 7.72
C LEU A 103 -8.07 -8.61 7.10
N GLN A 104 -9.08 -8.40 7.93
CA GLN A 104 -10.44 -8.08 7.56
C GLN A 104 -10.55 -6.63 7.05
N PRO A 105 -11.63 -6.26 6.35
CA PRO A 105 -11.77 -4.92 5.78
C PRO A 105 -11.64 -3.80 6.81
N HIS A 106 -12.25 -3.96 8.00
CA HIS A 106 -12.21 -2.94 9.05
C HIS A 106 -10.82 -2.80 9.69
N GLU A 107 -10.07 -3.89 9.83
CA GLU A 107 -8.68 -3.89 10.31
C GLU A 107 -7.75 -3.20 9.29
N MET A 108 -7.95 -3.44 8.00
CA MET A 108 -7.23 -2.73 6.94
C MET A 108 -7.57 -1.22 6.93
N GLU A 109 -8.84 -0.85 7.09
CA GLU A 109 -9.23 0.56 7.25
C GLU A 109 -8.58 1.20 8.48
N ALA A 110 -8.50 0.48 9.59
CA ALA A 110 -7.83 0.94 10.81
C ALA A 110 -6.33 1.15 10.59
N TYR A 111 -5.66 0.22 9.92
CA TYR A 111 -4.25 0.34 9.54
C TYR A 111 -4.00 1.59 8.70
N ILE A 112 -4.76 1.76 7.61
CA ILE A 112 -4.64 2.91 6.70
C ILE A 112 -4.90 4.21 7.47
N ARG A 113 -5.94 4.26 8.31
CA ARG A 113 -6.26 5.43 9.14
C ARG A 113 -5.11 5.80 10.06
N GLY A 114 -4.42 4.82 10.65
CA GLY A 114 -3.26 5.03 11.51
C GLY A 114 -2.05 5.60 10.77
N LEU A 115 -1.93 5.35 9.47
CA LEU A 115 -0.85 5.89 8.64
C LEU A 115 -1.07 7.36 8.22
N ILE A 116 -2.32 7.76 7.97
CA ILE A 116 -2.68 9.09 7.43
C ILE A 116 -1.91 10.26 8.06
N PRO A 117 -1.74 10.37 9.39
CA PRO A 117 -1.01 11.48 10.00
C PRO A 117 0.45 11.64 9.53
N ASN A 118 1.07 10.57 9.03
CA ASN A 118 2.44 10.56 8.54
C ASN A 118 2.54 10.65 7.00
N LEU A 119 1.39 10.67 6.29
CA LEU A 119 1.34 10.77 4.83
C LEU A 119 1.25 12.25 4.44
N ALA A 120 2.40 12.86 4.14
CA ALA A 120 2.52 14.28 3.81
C ALA A 120 1.53 14.74 2.73
N GLN A 121 1.32 13.93 1.70
CA GLN A 121 0.40 14.25 0.59
C GLN A 121 -1.09 14.19 0.97
N LEU A 122 -1.43 13.65 2.15
CA LEU A 122 -2.80 13.56 2.66
C LEU A 122 -3.09 14.56 3.79
N ARG A 123 -2.13 15.43 4.13
CA ARG A 123 -2.24 16.37 5.27
C ARG A 123 -3.45 17.30 5.19
N ASP A 124 -3.84 17.70 3.98
CA ASP A 124 -4.92 18.66 3.71
C ASP A 124 -6.28 17.98 3.49
N MET A 125 -6.35 16.65 3.70
CA MET A 125 -7.60 15.89 3.56
C MET A 125 -8.65 16.34 4.60
N PRO A 126 -9.87 16.70 4.19
CA PRO A 126 -10.94 17.05 5.12
C PRO A 126 -11.25 15.90 6.07
N THR A 127 -11.39 16.17 7.37
CA THR A 127 -11.67 15.14 8.39
C THR A 127 -12.91 14.30 8.06
N ALA A 128 -13.95 14.93 7.49
CA ALA A 128 -15.16 14.25 7.08
C ALA A 128 -14.94 13.21 5.95
N PHE A 129 -13.87 13.36 5.16
CA PHE A 129 -13.55 12.48 4.04
C PHE A 129 -12.65 11.29 4.43
N VAL A 130 -11.97 11.35 5.58
CA VAL A 130 -11.01 10.34 6.04
C VAL A 130 -11.59 8.91 6.01
N GLN A 131 -12.82 8.75 6.50
CA GLN A 131 -13.48 7.45 6.52
C GLN A 131 -13.72 6.91 5.11
N MET A 132 -14.11 7.78 4.17
CA MET A 132 -14.33 7.40 2.78
C MET A 132 -13.02 7.02 2.10
N PHE A 133 -11.96 7.80 2.31
CA PHE A 133 -10.62 7.49 1.82
C PHE A 133 -10.15 6.12 2.31
N CYS A 134 -10.27 5.83 3.61
CA CYS A 134 -9.88 4.54 4.18
C CYS A 134 -10.64 3.38 3.53
N ARG A 135 -11.96 3.53 3.32
CA ARG A 135 -12.80 2.53 2.63
C ARG A 135 -12.30 2.29 1.20
N ILE A 136 -12.07 3.35 0.43
CA ILE A 136 -11.58 3.25 -0.96
C ILE A 136 -10.20 2.57 -1.00
N ALA A 137 -9.26 3.03 -0.18
CA ALA A 137 -7.91 2.50 -0.11
C ALA A 137 -7.90 1.02 0.31
N ALA A 138 -8.70 0.65 1.32
CA ALA A 138 -8.86 -0.75 1.71
C ALA A 138 -9.36 -1.60 0.53
N ARG A 139 -10.40 -1.15 -0.19
CA ARG A 139 -10.90 -1.88 -1.37
C ARG A 139 -9.83 -2.11 -2.44
N LYS A 140 -8.92 -1.14 -2.64
CA LYS A 140 -7.76 -1.33 -3.54
C LYS A 140 -6.85 -2.46 -3.05
N PHE A 141 -6.54 -2.54 -1.75
CA PHE A 141 -5.79 -3.69 -1.21
C PHE A 141 -6.49 -5.02 -1.46
N PHE A 142 -7.80 -5.13 -1.18
CA PHE A 142 -8.52 -6.40 -1.39
C PHE A 142 -8.60 -6.79 -2.87
N PHE A 143 -8.70 -5.83 -3.78
CA PHE A 143 -8.67 -6.09 -5.22
C PHE A 143 -7.40 -6.84 -5.65
N PHE A 144 -6.24 -6.48 -5.09
CA PHE A 144 -4.96 -7.09 -5.45
C PHE A 144 -4.51 -8.24 -4.54
N CYS A 145 -4.77 -8.13 -3.23
CA CYS A 145 -4.24 -9.04 -2.21
C CYS A 145 -5.19 -10.20 -1.88
N ASP A 146 -6.45 -10.15 -2.34
CA ASP A 146 -7.45 -11.22 -2.18
C ASP A 146 -7.98 -11.72 -3.55
N PRO A 147 -7.12 -12.35 -4.38
CA PRO A 147 -7.52 -12.81 -5.72
C PRO A 147 -8.58 -13.91 -5.70
N HIS A 148 -8.74 -14.60 -4.56
CA HIS A 148 -9.76 -15.64 -4.38
C HIS A 148 -11.04 -15.11 -3.71
N LYS A 149 -11.10 -13.79 -3.45
CA LYS A 149 -12.27 -13.09 -2.94
C LYS A 149 -12.82 -13.72 -1.66
N ARG A 150 -11.94 -14.07 -0.73
CA ARG A 150 -12.26 -14.67 0.58
C ARG A 150 -12.70 -13.65 1.62
N GLY A 151 -12.62 -12.36 1.31
CA GLY A 151 -12.95 -11.27 2.22
C GLY A 151 -11.85 -10.97 3.23
N LYS A 152 -10.62 -11.48 3.03
CA LYS A 152 -9.49 -11.25 3.93
C LYS A 152 -8.16 -11.14 3.18
N ALA A 153 -7.30 -10.20 3.57
CA ALA A 153 -6.03 -9.92 2.93
C ALA A 153 -4.86 -10.49 3.75
N CYS A 154 -4.07 -11.40 3.17
CA CYS A 154 -2.92 -11.98 3.87
C CYS A 154 -1.85 -10.90 4.11
N ILE A 155 -1.43 -10.69 5.36
CA ILE A 155 -0.44 -9.66 5.75
C ILE A 155 0.84 -9.81 4.92
N LYS A 156 1.34 -11.05 4.74
CA LYS A 156 2.54 -11.31 3.93
C LYS A 156 2.37 -10.85 2.48
N LYS A 157 1.17 -11.00 1.89
CA LYS A 157 0.90 -10.54 0.51
C LYS A 157 0.82 -9.02 0.45
N VAL A 158 0.20 -8.38 1.43
CA VAL A 158 0.12 -6.92 1.54
C VAL A 158 1.52 -6.31 1.60
N LEU A 159 2.40 -6.84 2.45
CA LEU A 159 3.80 -6.39 2.60
C LEU A 159 4.65 -6.53 1.32
N LEU A 160 4.26 -7.41 0.41
CA LEU A 160 4.94 -7.65 -0.87
C LEU A 160 4.22 -7.01 -2.06
N SER A 161 3.12 -6.29 -1.82
CA SER A 161 2.28 -5.71 -2.87
C SER A 161 2.81 -4.35 -3.32
N ASN A 162 2.63 -4.04 -4.60
CA ASN A 162 2.83 -2.68 -5.12
C ASN A 162 1.85 -1.69 -4.45
N CYS A 163 0.68 -2.15 -4.00
CA CYS A 163 -0.29 -1.30 -3.29
C CYS A 163 0.29 -0.67 -2.04
N LEU A 164 1.02 -1.45 -1.23
CA LEU A 164 1.67 -0.90 -0.05
C LEU A 164 2.77 0.08 -0.46
N GLN A 165 3.51 -0.21 -1.53
CA GLN A 165 4.53 0.71 -2.03
C GLN A 165 3.91 2.06 -2.46
N GLU A 166 2.89 2.05 -3.30
CA GLU A 166 2.19 3.27 -3.75
C GLU A 166 1.58 4.06 -2.58
N LEU A 167 0.99 3.39 -1.58
CA LEU A 167 0.50 4.07 -0.38
C LEU A 167 1.64 4.73 0.40
N MET A 168 2.78 4.05 0.53
CA MET A 168 3.92 4.57 1.29
C MET A 168 4.65 5.71 0.55
N GLU A 169 4.55 5.79 -0.78
CA GLU A 169 5.06 6.92 -1.57
C GLU A 169 4.43 8.26 -1.16
N LEU A 170 3.21 8.25 -0.60
CA LEU A 170 2.54 9.45 -0.08
C LEU A 170 3.21 10.06 1.16
N HIS A 171 4.20 9.38 1.76
CA HIS A 171 5.06 9.98 2.80
C HIS A 171 5.98 11.07 2.25
N GLN A 172 6.30 11.04 0.95
CA GLN A 172 7.25 11.98 0.36
C GLN A 172 6.66 13.40 0.39
N GLU A 173 7.35 14.31 1.06
CA GLU A 173 7.15 15.75 0.90
C GLU A 173 7.65 16.13 -0.49
N SER A 174 6.76 16.57 -1.36
CA SER A 174 7.17 17.05 -2.67
C SER A 174 7.69 18.49 -2.54
N GLU A 175 8.99 18.70 -2.81
CA GLU A 175 9.59 20.04 -2.90
C GLU A 175 9.02 20.86 -4.08
N GLU A 176 8.55 20.17 -5.11
CA GLU A 176 7.85 20.73 -6.28
C GLU A 176 6.34 20.45 -6.17
N GLU A 177 5.51 21.35 -6.71
CA GLU A 177 4.07 21.09 -6.85
C GLU A 177 3.89 19.85 -7.76
N VAL A 178 3.61 18.68 -7.16
CA VAL A 178 3.26 17.48 -7.94
C VAL A 178 2.04 17.83 -8.77
N THR A 179 2.16 17.69 -10.08
CA THR A 179 1.07 18.04 -10.98
C THR A 179 -0.14 17.14 -10.73
N ASP A 180 -1.35 17.64 -11.00
CA ASP A 180 -2.58 16.84 -10.88
C ASP A 180 -2.53 15.53 -11.70
N VAL A 181 -1.72 15.52 -12.78
CA VAL A 181 -1.51 14.36 -13.64
C VAL A 181 -0.66 13.29 -12.94
N GLU A 182 0.43 13.67 -12.30
CA GLU A 182 1.30 12.75 -11.55
C GLU A 182 0.59 12.20 -10.31
N GLN A 183 -0.18 13.04 -9.61
CA GLN A 183 -1.04 12.56 -8.52
C GLN A 183 -2.11 11.59 -9.01
N ALA A 184 -2.60 11.73 -10.25
CA ALA A 184 -3.59 10.84 -10.82
C ALA A 184 -3.04 9.43 -11.11
N GLU A 185 -1.72 9.28 -11.27
CA GLU A 185 -1.08 7.98 -11.53
C GLU A 185 -1.01 7.10 -10.28
N ASN A 186 -0.79 7.70 -9.10
CA ASN A 186 -0.78 6.96 -7.84
C ASN A 186 -2.23 6.61 -7.42
N TRP A 187 -2.51 5.33 -7.20
CA TRP A 187 -3.86 4.89 -6.90
C TRP A 187 -4.32 5.33 -5.50
N PHE A 188 -3.41 5.66 -4.59
CA PHE A 188 -3.74 6.06 -3.23
C PHE A 188 -3.76 7.57 -3.02
N SER A 189 -3.54 8.38 -4.07
CA SER A 189 -3.63 9.83 -3.94
C SER A 189 -5.05 10.30 -3.56
N LEU A 190 -5.12 11.46 -2.90
CA LEU A 190 -6.40 12.10 -2.55
C LEU A 190 -7.24 12.38 -3.81
N THR A 191 -6.61 12.88 -4.87
CA THR A 191 -7.22 13.16 -6.17
C THR A 191 -7.81 11.90 -6.82
N SER A 192 -7.11 10.75 -6.73
CA SER A 192 -7.63 9.48 -7.22
C SER A 192 -8.88 9.03 -6.46
N ALA A 193 -8.88 9.18 -5.13
CA ALA A 193 -10.03 8.86 -4.29
C ALA A 193 -11.23 9.79 -4.57
N GLN A 194 -11.00 11.11 -4.68
CA GLN A 194 -12.03 12.09 -5.02
C GLN A 194 -12.64 11.80 -6.39
N ARG A 195 -11.84 11.50 -7.41
CA ARG A 195 -12.33 11.15 -8.75
C ARG A 195 -13.29 9.95 -8.74
N ILE A 196 -13.00 8.93 -7.91
CA ILE A 196 -13.90 7.77 -7.77
C ILE A 196 -15.24 8.21 -7.15
N CYS A 197 -15.21 9.06 -6.12
CA CYS A 197 -16.41 9.62 -5.50
C CYS A 197 -17.21 10.48 -6.48
N ASP A 198 -16.57 11.41 -7.18
CA ASP A 198 -17.20 12.32 -8.13
C ASP A 198 -17.85 11.55 -9.27
N MET A 199 -17.18 10.52 -9.77
CA MET A 199 -17.72 9.61 -10.78
C MET A 199 -18.98 8.90 -10.27
N PHE A 200 -18.97 8.40 -9.03
CA PHE A 200 -20.11 7.74 -8.43
C PHE A 200 -21.29 8.71 -8.26
N LEU A 201 -21.05 9.88 -7.66
CA LEU A 201 -22.06 10.92 -7.44
C LEU A 201 -22.65 11.47 -8.75
N ALA A 202 -21.85 11.52 -9.82
CA ALA A 202 -22.34 11.91 -11.13
C ALA A 202 -23.33 10.90 -11.72
N LEU A 203 -23.24 9.61 -11.34
CA LEU A 203 -24.12 8.55 -11.82
C LEU A 203 -25.34 8.34 -10.91
N ASP A 204 -25.21 8.48 -9.60
CA ASP A 204 -26.29 8.34 -8.60
C ASP A 204 -27.26 9.54 -8.69
N LYS A 205 -28.27 9.46 -9.56
CA LYS A 205 -29.18 10.57 -9.88
C LYS A 205 -30.25 10.77 -8.83
N ASP A 206 -30.66 9.68 -8.18
CA ASP A 206 -31.69 9.72 -7.14
C ASP A 206 -31.08 9.92 -5.73
N THR A 207 -29.76 9.99 -5.63
CA THR A 207 -28.99 10.23 -4.39
C THR A 207 -29.24 9.18 -3.32
N ASN A 208 -29.60 7.96 -3.72
CA ASN A 208 -29.88 6.86 -2.81
C ASN A 208 -28.60 6.15 -2.32
N SER A 209 -27.43 6.64 -2.73
CA SER A 209 -26.12 6.08 -2.41
C SER A 209 -25.93 4.67 -2.95
N THR A 210 -26.53 4.34 -4.10
CA THR A 210 -26.36 3.10 -4.86
C THR A 210 -26.43 3.40 -6.36
N LEU A 211 -26.12 2.41 -7.22
CA LEU A 211 -26.25 2.58 -8.67
C LEU A 211 -27.18 1.52 -9.25
N SER A 212 -28.22 1.98 -9.95
CA SER A 212 -29.07 1.14 -10.78
C SER A 212 -28.37 0.75 -12.10
N LYS A 213 -28.93 -0.23 -12.82
CA LYS A 213 -28.45 -0.61 -14.16
C LYS A 213 -28.55 0.55 -15.15
N GLN A 214 -29.60 1.35 -15.04
CA GLN A 214 -29.84 2.53 -15.87
C GLN A 214 -28.78 3.59 -15.62
N GLU A 215 -28.45 3.86 -14.36
CA GLU A 215 -27.41 4.84 -14.01
C GLU A 215 -26.02 4.35 -14.43
N LEU A 216 -25.68 3.08 -14.17
CA LEU A 216 -24.39 2.52 -14.59
C LEU A 216 -24.21 2.55 -16.12
N LYS A 217 -25.30 2.55 -16.89
CA LYS A 217 -25.25 2.67 -18.36
C LYS A 217 -24.74 4.03 -18.82
N GLU A 218 -24.82 5.07 -17.99
CA GLU A 218 -24.25 6.39 -18.30
C GLU A 218 -22.74 6.48 -18.03
N TYR A 219 -22.16 5.46 -17.38
CA TYR A 219 -20.72 5.42 -17.09
C TYR A 219 -19.88 5.51 -18.38
N ALA A 220 -18.88 6.39 -18.35
CA ALA A 220 -17.95 6.63 -19.46
C ALA A 220 -18.69 6.79 -20.80
N ASP A 221 -19.69 7.69 -20.82
CA ASP A 221 -20.52 8.03 -21.99
C ASP A 221 -21.20 6.83 -22.65
N GLY A 222 -21.57 5.81 -21.86
CA GLY A 222 -22.27 4.64 -22.36
C GLY A 222 -21.39 3.67 -23.16
N THR A 223 -20.09 3.67 -22.90
CA THR A 223 -19.14 2.71 -23.50
C THR A 223 -19.38 1.27 -23.05
N LEU A 224 -20.06 1.06 -21.91
CA LEU A 224 -20.41 -0.27 -21.41
C LEU A 224 -21.58 -0.88 -22.20
N THR A 225 -21.38 -2.08 -22.73
CA THR A 225 -22.47 -2.82 -23.39
C THR A 225 -23.51 -3.29 -22.38
N GLU A 226 -24.76 -3.41 -22.82
CA GLU A 226 -25.86 -3.91 -21.99
C GLU A 226 -25.56 -5.31 -21.41
N ILE A 227 -24.97 -6.21 -22.20
CA ILE A 227 -24.58 -7.55 -21.75
C ILE A 227 -23.56 -7.47 -20.62
N PHE A 228 -22.61 -6.52 -20.69
CA PHE A 228 -21.62 -6.34 -19.63
C PHE A 228 -22.28 -5.86 -18.33
N ILE A 229 -23.16 -4.87 -18.41
CA ILE A 229 -23.91 -4.33 -17.25
C ILE A 229 -24.75 -5.44 -16.61
N GLU A 230 -25.48 -6.22 -17.40
CA GLU A 230 -26.24 -7.37 -16.91
C GLU A 230 -25.35 -8.36 -16.14
N ARG A 231 -24.16 -8.66 -16.66
CA ARG A 231 -23.20 -9.58 -16.01
C ARG A 231 -22.64 -9.03 -14.71
N VAL A 232 -22.32 -7.75 -14.65
CA VAL A 232 -21.86 -7.09 -13.41
C VAL A 232 -22.91 -7.26 -12.31
N PHE A 233 -24.17 -7.01 -12.63
CA PHE A 233 -25.26 -7.18 -11.66
C PHE A 233 -25.49 -8.67 -11.30
N ASP A 234 -25.48 -9.58 -12.27
CA ASP A 234 -25.67 -11.00 -11.98
C ASP A 234 -24.55 -11.59 -11.08
N GLU A 235 -23.30 -11.14 -11.26
CA GLU A 235 -22.14 -11.65 -10.54
C GLU A 235 -21.94 -10.95 -9.18
N HIS A 236 -22.19 -9.64 -9.11
CA HIS A 236 -21.82 -8.82 -7.96
C HIS A 236 -23.00 -8.29 -7.14
N VAL A 237 -24.22 -8.35 -7.69
CA VAL A 237 -25.45 -7.98 -6.99
C VAL A 237 -26.23 -9.24 -6.68
N ARG A 238 -26.16 -9.71 -5.44
CA ARG A 238 -27.06 -10.79 -5.00
C ARG A 238 -28.50 -10.27 -5.10
N ARG A 239 -29.41 -11.08 -5.67
CA ARG A 239 -30.85 -10.91 -5.47
C ARG A 239 -31.16 -11.11 -3.99
N SER A 240 -31.08 -10.06 -3.18
CA SER A 240 -31.75 -10.03 -1.90
C SER A 240 -33.26 -10.13 -2.17
N LYS A 241 -33.99 -10.93 -1.39
CA LYS A 241 -35.46 -11.05 -1.51
C LYS A 241 -36.20 -9.78 -1.05
N VAL A 242 -35.46 -8.75 -0.66
CA VAL A 242 -35.92 -7.39 -0.43
C VAL A 242 -35.07 -6.52 -1.35
N GLY A 243 -35.74 -5.70 -2.17
CA GLY A 243 -35.13 -4.96 -3.26
C GLY A 243 -33.90 -4.14 -2.87
N ASP A 244 -33.10 -3.89 -3.90
CA ASP A 244 -32.02 -2.93 -4.00
C ASP A 244 -30.59 -3.47 -3.84
N ALA A 245 -29.77 -3.09 -4.82
CA ALA A 245 -28.38 -3.45 -5.00
C ALA A 245 -27.53 -2.40 -4.27
N LEU A 246 -26.90 -2.76 -3.15
CA LEU A 246 -26.13 -1.78 -2.37
C LEU A 246 -24.68 -1.65 -2.86
N ILE A 247 -24.34 -0.50 -3.44
CA ILE A 247 -22.97 0.06 -3.46
C ILE A 247 -23.02 1.31 -2.59
N LEU A 248 -22.87 1.17 -1.27
CA LEU A 248 -23.02 2.30 -0.36
C LEU A 248 -21.83 3.26 -0.43
N MET A 249 -22.16 4.52 -0.61
CA MET A 249 -21.33 5.65 -0.23
C MET A 249 -22.11 6.46 0.81
N GLU A 250 -21.97 6.12 2.10
CA GLU A 250 -22.54 6.97 3.15
C GLU A 250 -21.79 8.32 3.19
N GLY A 251 -22.44 9.37 2.69
CA GLY A 251 -21.99 10.75 2.74
C GLY A 251 -23.13 11.67 3.14
N GLY A 252 -23.35 11.84 4.45
CA GLY A 252 -24.32 12.80 4.99
C GLY A 252 -24.30 12.81 6.50
N SER A 253 -23.60 13.79 7.09
CA SER A 253 -23.71 14.29 8.46
C SER A 253 -24.02 13.29 9.60
N LEU A 254 -22.97 12.92 10.33
CA LEU A 254 -22.94 12.67 11.78
C LEU A 254 -24.22 12.13 12.43
N GLN A 255 -24.41 10.81 12.38
CA GLN A 255 -24.81 10.05 13.56
C GLN A 255 -24.26 8.62 13.46
N LEU A 256 -23.44 8.26 14.45
CA LEU A 256 -23.01 6.89 14.71
C LEU A 256 -24.24 6.00 14.91
N GLN A 257 -24.65 5.31 13.87
CA GLN A 257 -25.26 4.00 14.00
C GLN A 257 -24.46 3.01 13.15
N THR A 258 -23.60 2.29 13.86
CA THR A 258 -23.00 1.03 13.43
C THR A 258 -24.05 0.17 12.74
N SER A 259 -23.92 -0.02 11.43
CA SER A 259 -24.53 -1.15 10.72
C SER A 259 -23.66 -1.48 9.51
N THR A 260 -22.84 -2.49 9.73
CA THR A 260 -21.92 -3.14 8.81
C THR A 260 -22.60 -3.45 7.48
N LEU A 261 -22.05 -2.96 6.37
CA LEU A 261 -22.49 -3.35 5.04
C LEU A 261 -21.34 -4.02 4.26
N TYR A 262 -21.42 -5.35 4.36
CA TYR A 262 -20.54 -6.33 3.75
C TYR A 262 -20.74 -6.40 2.23
N LEU A 263 -19.63 -6.45 1.49
CA LEU A 263 -19.62 -7.10 0.17
C LEU A 263 -19.17 -8.55 0.42
N GLU A 264 -20.11 -9.43 0.82
CA GLU A 264 -19.82 -10.85 1.00
C GLU A 264 -19.66 -11.55 -0.35
N MET A 265 -18.41 -11.82 -0.73
CA MET A 265 -18.09 -12.69 -1.85
C MET A 265 -17.99 -14.14 -1.35
N TYR A 266 -19.12 -14.86 -1.30
CA TYR A 266 -19.07 -16.33 -1.29
C TYR A 266 -19.17 -16.86 -2.72
N THR A 267 -18.18 -17.63 -3.15
CA THR A 267 -18.34 -18.61 -4.22
C THR A 267 -18.40 -20.01 -3.61
N ARG A 268 -19.52 -20.69 -3.83
CA ARG A 268 -19.74 -22.07 -3.43
C ARG A 268 -19.32 -22.97 -4.59
N ASN A 269 -18.56 -24.01 -4.24
CA ASN A 269 -18.24 -25.22 -5.00
C ASN A 269 -16.90 -25.20 -5.76
N GLY A 270 -15.93 -25.90 -5.16
CA GLY A 270 -14.78 -26.42 -5.87
C GLY A 270 -15.18 -27.44 -6.92
N LEU A 271 -14.48 -27.37 -8.05
CA LEU A 271 -14.17 -28.49 -8.93
C LEU A 271 -12.88 -28.13 -9.69
N ARG A 272 -11.91 -29.03 -9.60
CA ARG A 272 -10.61 -28.99 -10.29
C ARG A 272 -10.78 -29.02 -11.81
N ALA A 273 -10.01 -28.19 -12.50
CA ALA A 273 -9.27 -28.42 -13.76
C ALA A 273 -8.62 -27.07 -14.08
N GLY A 274 -7.36 -26.89 -14.45
CA GLY A 274 -6.30 -27.74 -14.95
C GLY A 274 -5.13 -26.78 -15.22
N THR A 275 -3.91 -27.26 -15.06
CA THR A 275 -2.68 -26.52 -15.32
C THR A 275 -2.58 -26.06 -16.77
N THR A 276 -2.32 -24.77 -17.00
CA THR A 276 -1.56 -24.31 -18.17
C THR A 276 -0.71 -23.09 -17.80
N SER A 277 0.60 -23.34 -17.77
CA SER A 277 1.66 -22.35 -17.83
C SER A 277 1.58 -21.57 -19.14
N PHE A 278 1.70 -20.24 -19.07
CA PHE A 278 2.32 -19.47 -20.14
C PHE A 278 3.31 -18.47 -19.55
N ALA A 279 4.58 -18.89 -19.58
CA ALA A 279 5.69 -17.97 -19.70
C ALA A 279 5.57 -17.24 -21.04
N SER A 280 5.68 -15.91 -21.02
CA SER A 280 6.49 -15.15 -21.98
C SER A 280 6.41 -13.66 -21.61
N LYS A 281 7.53 -13.06 -21.24
CA LYS A 281 8.20 -12.09 -22.11
C LYS A 281 9.54 -11.66 -21.51
N MET A 282 10.55 -11.76 -22.37
CA MET A 282 11.76 -10.92 -22.35
C MET A 282 11.38 -9.45 -22.38
#